data_AF-A0A0K8W0I8-F1
#
_entry.id   AF-A0A0K8W0I8-F1
#
_cell.length_a   1.000
_cell.length_b   1.000
_cell.length_c   1.000
_cell.angle_alpha   90.00
_cell.angle_beta   90.00
_cell.angle_gamma   90.00
#
_symmetry.space_group_name_H-M   'P 1'
#
loop_
_entity.id
_entity.type
_entity.pdbx_description
1 polymer ?
#
loop_
_entity_poly.entity_id
_entity_poly.type
_entity_poly.pdbx_seq_one_letter_code
_entity_poly.pdbx_strand_id
1 'polypeptide(L)'
;CNSNLRRCLGLIRSTPTHVIYHMAAELPPKYRLELATAKEIIKCIAYNLPTKKILLAKNLVKQSSYFKVYEKYKTIFFNIARVHNNPSNTNKIRINNNFFKGVVKNKKEANQSIINNIYREKIQQLEANQYEILFTDGSIKENKTSAAFIHKNSNTSKSFYCNKRTASMTAELLAILKAIEFSIDQQFTKIAILTDSLSSIIVLKDSENNNFIAQEIIHSINMSSIQAKEIHHIPSHSNIQLNEKVDNAAKNATQDGELLRLPWSIKDATKEVFNKIKNEWEQEYKSK
;
A
#
# COMPACT_ATOMS: atom_id res chain seq x y z
N CYS A 1 -17.50 28.99 21.91
CA CYS A 1 -17.41 27.51 21.82
C CYS A 1 -17.84 26.84 23.14
N ASN A 2 -17.16 27.07 24.27
CA ASN A 2 -17.47 26.40 25.54
C ASN A 2 -18.86 26.72 26.11
N SER A 3 -19.33 27.97 25.97
CA SER A 3 -20.69 28.36 26.38
C SER A 3 -21.78 27.58 25.64
N ASN A 4 -21.56 27.27 24.36
CA ASN A 4 -22.53 26.51 23.56
C ASN A 4 -22.51 25.04 23.97
N LEU A 5 -21.32 24.44 24.14
CA LEU A 5 -21.19 23.07 24.63
C LEU A 5 -21.83 22.90 26.01
N ARG A 6 -21.62 23.85 26.93
CA ARG A 6 -22.30 23.85 28.24
C ARG A 6 -23.81 23.82 28.11
N ARG A 7 -24.37 24.70 27.25
CA ARG A 7 -25.81 24.77 27.02
C ARG A 7 -26.37 23.49 26.41
N CYS A 8 -25.67 22.91 25.43
CA CYS A 8 -26.07 21.65 24.79
C CYS A 8 -26.03 20.45 25.75
N LEU A 9 -25.08 20.44 26.69
CA LEU A 9 -24.90 19.34 27.66
C LEU A 9 -25.62 19.56 29.00
N GLY A 10 -26.32 20.67 29.18
CA GLY A 10 -26.98 21.00 30.46
C GLY A 10 -26.02 21.28 31.62
N LEU A 11 -24.79 21.74 31.33
CA LEU A 11 -23.75 21.94 32.35
C LEU A 11 -23.82 23.32 32.99
N ILE A 12 -23.64 23.38 34.31
CA ILE A 12 -23.59 24.63 35.08
C ILE A 12 -22.37 25.48 34.70
N ARG A 13 -22.41 26.79 34.99
CA ARG A 13 -21.33 27.72 34.63
C ARG A 13 -19.99 27.41 35.30
N SER A 14 -20.01 26.79 36.48
CA SER A 14 -18.81 26.41 37.24
C SER A 14 -18.18 25.09 36.80
N THR A 15 -18.80 24.31 35.89
CA THR A 15 -18.23 23.04 35.43
C THR A 15 -16.83 23.28 34.83
N PRO A 16 -15.79 22.53 35.23
CA PRO A 16 -14.45 22.71 34.69
C PRO A 16 -14.39 22.47 33.18
N THR A 17 -13.52 23.22 32.50
CA THR A 17 -13.36 23.16 31.03
C THR A 17 -13.00 21.75 30.53
N HIS A 18 -12.19 21.01 31.27
CA HIS A 18 -11.78 19.65 30.89
C HIS A 18 -12.94 18.65 30.95
N VAL A 19 -13.84 18.78 31.94
CA VAL A 19 -15.07 17.96 32.06
C VAL A 19 -16.02 18.21 30.90
N ILE A 20 -16.18 19.46 30.47
CA ILE A 20 -17.05 19.80 29.32
C ILE A 20 -16.59 19.09 28.06
N TYR A 21 -15.29 19.12 27.77
CA TYR A 21 -14.74 18.46 26.59
C TYR A 21 -14.86 16.94 26.68
N HIS A 22 -14.60 16.36 27.84
CA HIS A 22 -14.76 14.92 28.06
C HIS A 22 -16.21 14.47 27.84
N MET A 23 -17.18 15.17 28.45
CA MET A 23 -18.61 14.87 28.28
C MET A 23 -19.11 15.10 26.85
N ALA A 24 -18.54 16.08 26.14
CA ALA A 24 -18.85 16.32 24.74
C ALA A 24 -18.25 15.27 23.78
N ALA A 25 -17.41 14.35 24.27
CA ALA A 25 -16.55 13.49 23.45
C ALA A 25 -15.67 14.30 22.46
N GLU A 26 -15.30 15.51 22.84
CA GLU A 26 -14.53 16.46 22.03
C GLU A 26 -13.10 16.61 22.57
N LEU A 27 -12.14 16.77 21.67
CA LEU A 27 -10.76 17.07 22.07
C LEU A 27 -10.64 18.54 22.52
N PRO A 28 -9.92 18.83 23.62
CA PRO A 28 -9.59 20.20 24.00
C PRO A 28 -8.83 20.97 22.89
N PRO A 29 -8.88 22.31 22.86
CA PRO A 29 -8.31 23.12 21.78
C PRO A 29 -6.83 22.85 21.49
N LYS A 30 -6.02 22.61 22.54
CA LYS A 30 -4.60 22.25 22.43
C LYS A 30 -4.40 20.99 21.57
N TYR A 31 -5.15 19.93 21.87
CA TYR A 31 -5.09 18.66 21.17
C TYR A 31 -5.67 18.73 19.75
N ARG A 32 -6.70 19.57 19.54
CA ARG A 32 -7.24 19.83 18.19
C ARG A 32 -6.25 20.59 17.31
N LEU A 33 -5.56 21.59 17.86
CA LEU A 33 -4.50 22.32 17.16
C LEU A 33 -3.38 21.36 16.75
N GLU A 34 -2.93 20.52 17.68
CA GLU A 34 -1.92 19.49 17.42
C GLU A 34 -2.34 18.52 16.31
N LEU A 35 -3.57 18.01 16.35
CA LEU A 35 -4.10 17.14 15.30
C LEU A 35 -4.18 17.86 13.94
N ALA A 36 -4.59 19.13 13.92
CA ALA A 36 -4.66 19.91 12.69
C ALA A 36 -3.26 20.11 12.08
N THR A 37 -2.28 20.50 12.90
CA THR A 37 -0.88 20.62 12.49
C THR A 37 -0.32 19.29 11.97
N ALA A 38 -0.62 18.18 12.64
CA ALA A 38 -0.18 16.86 12.19
C ALA A 38 -0.79 16.48 10.83
N LYS A 39 -2.10 16.71 10.62
CA LYS A 39 -2.76 16.48 9.33
C LYS A 39 -2.13 17.29 8.20
N GLU A 40 -1.77 18.53 8.48
CA GLU A 40 -1.09 19.39 7.51
C GLU A 40 0.32 18.87 7.17
N ILE A 41 1.13 18.52 8.18
CA ILE A 41 2.45 17.91 7.99
C ILE A 41 2.34 16.63 7.14
N ILE A 42 1.39 15.75 7.46
CA ILE A 42 1.15 14.51 6.71
C ILE A 42 0.90 14.81 5.22
N LYS A 43 0.02 15.79 4.93
CA LYS A 43 -0.26 16.21 3.55
C LYS A 43 0.98 16.80 2.88
N CYS A 44 1.71 17.69 3.54
CA CYS A 44 2.93 18.28 2.99
C CYS A 44 3.97 17.22 2.62
N ILE A 45 4.13 16.19 3.46
CA ILE A 45 5.07 15.09 3.20
C ILE A 45 4.58 14.21 2.04
N ALA A 46 3.30 13.80 2.08
CA ALA A 46 2.70 12.90 1.10
C ALA A 46 2.68 13.49 -0.32
N TYR A 47 2.22 14.73 -0.46
CA TYR A 47 2.16 15.44 -1.75
C TYR A 47 3.49 16.13 -2.14
N ASN A 48 4.55 15.95 -1.35
CA ASN A 48 5.86 16.56 -1.56
C ASN A 48 5.82 18.10 -1.75
N LEU A 49 4.98 18.79 -0.98
CA LEU A 49 4.78 20.24 -1.07
C LEU A 49 6.06 21.01 -0.67
N PRO A 50 6.26 22.27 -1.12
CA PRO A 50 7.44 23.07 -0.77
C PRO A 50 7.71 23.16 0.74
N THR A 51 6.65 23.22 1.55
CA THR A 51 6.69 23.23 3.02
C THR A 51 7.44 22.02 3.60
N LYS A 52 7.44 20.87 2.92
CA LYS A 52 8.21 19.69 3.33
C LYS A 52 9.70 20.00 3.46
N LYS A 53 10.28 20.82 2.56
CA LYS A 53 11.70 21.20 2.63
C LYS A 53 11.99 21.98 3.91
N ILE A 54 11.09 22.87 4.31
CA ILE A 54 11.19 23.64 5.55
C ILE A 54 11.05 22.72 6.77
N LEU A 55 10.12 21.76 6.73
CA LEU A 55 9.91 20.80 7.82
C LEU A 55 11.09 19.83 8.01
N LEU A 56 11.76 19.43 6.92
CA LEU A 56 12.90 18.52 6.94
C LEU A 56 14.24 19.24 7.18
N ALA A 57 14.34 20.50 6.74
CA ALA A 57 15.48 21.34 7.10
C ALA A 57 15.45 21.51 8.62
N LYS A 58 16.56 21.20 9.30
CA LYS A 58 16.74 21.38 10.76
C LYS A 58 16.65 22.86 11.22
N ASN A 59 16.15 23.74 10.35
CA ASN A 59 15.99 25.18 10.53
C ASN A 59 14.60 25.56 11.04
N LEU A 60 13.73 24.58 11.37
CA LEU A 60 12.50 24.86 12.10
C LEU A 60 12.84 25.56 13.43
N VAL A 61 12.18 26.68 13.69
CA VAL A 61 12.26 27.35 14.98
C VAL A 61 11.80 26.34 16.05
N LYS A 62 12.72 25.95 16.95
CA LYS A 62 12.52 24.90 17.97
C LYS A 62 11.26 25.10 18.84
N GLN A 63 10.72 26.32 18.88
CA GLN A 63 9.52 26.64 19.66
C GLN A 63 8.20 26.61 18.88
N SER A 64 8.23 26.48 17.55
CA SER A 64 7.03 26.44 16.72
C SER A 64 6.15 25.22 17.01
N SER A 65 4.84 25.34 16.76
CA SER A 65 3.90 24.21 16.84
C SER A 65 4.32 23.08 15.89
N TYR A 66 4.74 23.41 14.67
CA TYR A 66 5.22 22.47 13.68
C TYR A 66 6.41 21.64 14.16
N PHE A 67 7.43 22.26 14.77
CA PHE A 67 8.59 21.54 15.29
C PHE A 67 8.20 20.54 16.38
N LYS A 68 7.39 20.99 17.35
CA LYS A 68 6.94 20.14 18.48
C LYS A 68 6.16 18.93 17.98
N VAL A 69 5.21 19.14 17.07
CA VAL A 69 4.39 18.06 16.49
C VAL A 69 5.23 17.14 15.61
N TYR A 70 6.16 17.69 14.82
CA TYR A 70 7.07 16.91 13.97
C TYR A 70 7.94 15.95 14.78
N GLU A 71 8.64 16.45 15.80
CA GLU A 71 9.52 15.61 16.62
C GLU A 71 8.73 14.55 17.39
N LYS A 72 7.53 14.87 17.89
CA LYS A 72 6.68 13.93 18.62
C LYS A 72 6.21 12.74 17.77
N TYR A 73 5.88 12.97 16.49
CA TYR A 73 5.36 11.93 15.59
C TYR A 73 6.32 11.57 14.46
N LYS A 74 7.61 11.86 14.64
CA LYS A 74 8.68 11.69 13.64
C LYS A 74 8.73 10.32 13.00
N THR A 75 8.51 9.25 13.78
CA THR A 75 8.52 7.86 13.28
C THR A 75 7.40 7.58 12.28
N ILE A 76 6.24 8.21 12.45
CA ILE A 76 5.12 8.13 11.51
C ILE A 76 5.47 8.97 10.28
N PHE A 77 5.91 10.21 10.49
CA PHE A 77 6.17 11.17 9.44
C PHE A 77 7.31 10.76 8.49
N PHE A 78 8.31 10.04 8.99
CA PHE A 78 9.43 9.55 8.17
C PHE A 78 9.02 8.49 7.14
N ASN A 79 7.93 7.76 7.39
CA ASN A 79 7.50 6.64 6.57
C ASN A 79 6.09 6.86 5.97
N ILE A 80 5.75 8.08 5.55
CA ILE A 80 4.48 8.37 4.88
C ILE A 80 4.58 8.03 3.39
N ALA A 81 3.56 7.36 2.86
CA ALA A 81 3.46 7.04 1.44
C ALA A 81 3.36 8.32 0.61
N ARG A 82 4.12 8.40 -0.48
CA ARG A 82 4.01 9.51 -1.42
C ARG A 82 2.71 9.38 -2.21
N VAL A 83 2.10 10.52 -2.52
CA VAL A 83 1.01 10.59 -3.48
C VAL A 83 1.60 11.04 -4.81
N HIS A 84 1.37 10.24 -5.83
CA HIS A 84 1.84 10.53 -7.18
C HIS A 84 0.74 11.22 -7.98
N ASN A 85 1.04 12.40 -8.51
CA ASN A 85 0.19 13.04 -9.51
C ASN A 85 0.46 12.38 -10.86
N ASN A 86 -0.10 11.19 -11.07
CA ASN A 86 0.00 10.52 -12.37
C ASN A 86 -0.95 11.23 -13.34
N PRO A 87 -0.48 11.78 -14.48
CA PRO A 87 -1.37 12.35 -15.47
C PRO A 87 -2.33 11.26 -15.98
N SER A 88 -3.63 11.58 -15.99
CA SER A 88 -4.76 10.65 -16.10
C SER A 88 -4.77 9.73 -17.34
N ASN A 89 -3.87 9.95 -18.31
CA ASN A 89 -3.82 9.24 -19.59
C ASN A 89 -2.55 8.41 -19.83
N THR A 90 -1.72 8.13 -18.80
CA THR A 90 -0.38 7.54 -19.01
C THR A 90 -0.22 6.10 -18.55
N ASN A 91 -1.29 5.31 -18.39
CA ASN A 91 -1.13 3.92 -17.98
C ASN A 91 -0.55 3.09 -19.15
N LYS A 92 0.79 3.06 -19.28
CA LYS A 92 1.53 2.35 -20.34
C LYS A 92 1.48 0.82 -20.19
N ILE A 93 0.81 0.32 -19.16
CA ILE A 93 0.71 -1.10 -18.83
C ILE A 93 -0.37 -1.73 -19.70
N ARG A 94 -0.03 -2.80 -20.42
CA ARG A 94 -1.04 -3.65 -21.06
C ARG A 94 -1.54 -4.67 -20.04
N ILE A 95 -2.80 -4.56 -19.65
CA ILE A 95 -3.40 -5.47 -18.65
C ILE A 95 -4.37 -6.42 -19.34
N ASN A 96 -4.01 -7.71 -19.36
CA ASN A 96 -4.78 -8.75 -20.04
C ASN A 96 -5.51 -9.67 -19.03
N ASN A 97 -6.81 -9.45 -18.88
CA ASN A 97 -7.67 -10.28 -18.02
C ASN A 97 -8.11 -11.58 -18.70
N ASN A 98 -7.95 -11.65 -20.02
CA ASN A 98 -8.40 -12.75 -20.85
C ASN A 98 -7.25 -13.65 -21.30
N PHE A 99 -6.08 -13.54 -20.68
CA PHE A 99 -4.91 -14.36 -21.01
C PHE A 99 -5.23 -15.86 -21.02
N PHE A 100 -6.15 -16.29 -20.15
CA PHE A 100 -6.73 -17.64 -20.12
C PHE A 100 -8.22 -17.71 -20.53
N LYS A 101 -8.92 -16.59 -20.76
CA LYS A 101 -10.35 -16.61 -21.15
C LYS A 101 -10.47 -16.72 -22.67
N GLY A 102 -10.96 -17.87 -23.12
CA GLY A 102 -11.20 -18.18 -24.53
C GLY A 102 -11.33 -19.68 -24.81
N VAL A 103 -10.85 -20.54 -23.91
CA VAL A 103 -10.80 -22.00 -24.14
C VAL A 103 -11.61 -22.81 -23.12
N VAL A 104 -11.99 -22.23 -21.98
CA VAL A 104 -12.71 -22.94 -20.90
C VAL A 104 -13.92 -22.11 -20.45
N LYS A 105 -15.13 -22.62 -20.69
CA LYS A 105 -16.39 -21.99 -20.25
C LYS A 105 -16.67 -22.18 -18.76
N ASN A 106 -16.12 -23.22 -18.11
CA ASN A 106 -16.27 -23.51 -16.69
C ASN A 106 -14.99 -24.11 -16.05
N LYS A 107 -14.53 -23.52 -14.95
CA LYS A 107 -13.34 -23.95 -14.17
C LYS A 107 -13.44 -25.37 -13.61
N LYS A 108 -14.68 -25.89 -13.47
CA LYS A 108 -14.97 -27.25 -12.99
C LYS A 108 -14.88 -28.33 -14.08
N GLU A 109 -14.82 -27.94 -15.36
CA GLU A 109 -14.87 -28.87 -16.51
C GLU A 109 -13.57 -28.91 -17.33
N ALA A 110 -12.62 -27.99 -17.10
CA ALA A 110 -11.34 -28.05 -17.79
C ALA A 110 -10.45 -29.15 -17.23
N ASN A 111 -10.11 -30.10 -18.10
CA ASN A 111 -9.04 -31.06 -17.84
C ASN A 111 -7.72 -30.30 -17.56
N GLN A 112 -7.02 -30.68 -16.50
CA GLN A 112 -5.71 -30.13 -16.13
C GLN A 112 -4.72 -30.11 -17.29
N SER A 113 -4.79 -31.10 -18.19
CA SER A 113 -3.98 -31.16 -19.41
C SER A 113 -4.21 -29.96 -20.34
N ILE A 114 -5.46 -29.51 -20.50
CA ILE A 114 -5.82 -28.35 -21.32
C ILE A 114 -5.24 -27.07 -20.72
N ILE A 115 -5.38 -26.91 -19.40
CA ILE A 115 -4.81 -25.75 -18.68
C ILE A 115 -3.30 -25.71 -18.85
N ASN A 116 -2.63 -26.85 -18.67
CA ASN A 116 -1.18 -26.97 -18.82
C ASN A 116 -0.71 -26.67 -20.25
N ASN A 117 -1.46 -27.12 -21.27
CA ASN A 117 -1.14 -26.86 -22.67
C ASN A 117 -1.28 -25.37 -23.02
N ILE A 118 -2.40 -24.74 -22.63
CA ILE A 118 -2.60 -23.29 -22.83
C ILE A 118 -1.51 -22.50 -22.11
N TYR A 119 -1.22 -22.86 -20.85
CA TYR A 119 -0.16 -22.23 -20.10
C TYR A 119 1.18 -22.34 -20.83
N ARG A 120 1.57 -23.53 -21.29
CA ARG A 120 2.81 -23.74 -22.04
C ARG A 120 2.86 -22.89 -23.30
N GLU A 121 1.80 -22.89 -24.09
CA GLU A 121 1.71 -22.11 -25.33
C GLU A 121 1.89 -20.60 -25.05
N LYS A 122 1.18 -20.08 -24.04
CA LYS A 122 1.24 -18.66 -23.68
C LYS A 122 2.59 -18.24 -23.13
N ILE A 123 3.22 -19.07 -22.30
CA ILE A 123 4.58 -18.82 -21.82
C ILE A 123 5.56 -18.84 -22.99
N GLN A 124 5.46 -19.81 -23.90
CA GLN A 124 6.33 -19.89 -25.08
C GLN A 124 6.17 -18.66 -25.98
N GLN A 125 4.94 -18.14 -26.13
CA GLN A 125 4.68 -16.89 -26.87
C GLN A 125 5.36 -15.68 -26.21
N LEU A 126 5.33 -15.57 -24.88
CA LEU A 126 6.01 -14.49 -24.16
C LEU A 126 7.54 -14.61 -24.31
N GLU A 127 8.08 -15.81 -24.19
CA GLU A 127 9.51 -16.08 -24.36
C GLU A 127 10.00 -15.78 -25.78
N ALA A 128 9.25 -16.20 -26.80
CA ALA A 128 9.55 -15.91 -28.20
C ALA A 128 9.58 -14.40 -28.49
N ASN A 129 8.79 -13.62 -27.76
CA ASN A 129 8.77 -12.16 -27.84
C ASN A 129 9.78 -11.47 -26.90
N GLN A 130 10.66 -12.25 -26.25
CA GLN A 130 11.73 -11.82 -25.36
C GLN A 130 11.23 -11.08 -24.11
N TYR A 131 10.12 -11.55 -23.53
CA TYR A 131 9.66 -11.05 -22.23
C TYR A 131 10.37 -11.79 -21.08
N GLU A 132 10.76 -11.02 -20.06
CA GLU A 132 11.11 -11.57 -18.75
C GLU A 132 9.83 -11.85 -17.97
N ILE A 133 9.65 -13.11 -17.54
CA ILE A 133 8.38 -13.59 -16.99
C ILE A 133 8.47 -13.69 -15.47
N LEU A 134 7.61 -12.97 -14.77
CA LEU A 134 7.55 -12.97 -13.31
C LEU A 134 6.19 -13.46 -12.81
N PHE A 135 6.20 -14.34 -11.83
CA PHE A 135 5.01 -14.77 -11.09
C PHE A 135 4.96 -14.02 -9.77
N THR A 136 3.78 -13.62 -9.34
CA THR A 136 3.59 -12.87 -8.09
C THR A 136 2.43 -13.43 -7.29
N ASP A 137 2.57 -13.49 -5.97
CA ASP A 137 1.48 -13.83 -5.07
C ASP A 137 1.60 -13.11 -3.73
N GLY A 138 0.44 -12.85 -3.10
CA GLY A 138 0.32 -12.19 -1.81
C GLY A 138 -0.47 -13.03 -0.80
N SER A 139 0.03 -13.11 0.44
CA SER A 139 -0.60 -13.88 1.50
C SER A 139 -0.82 -13.06 2.77
N ILE A 140 -1.82 -13.44 3.56
CA ILE A 140 -2.05 -12.90 4.90
C ILE A 140 -2.12 -14.08 5.87
N LYS A 141 -1.23 -14.09 6.86
CA LYS A 141 -1.19 -15.11 7.90
C LYS A 141 -0.81 -14.46 9.24
N GLU A 142 -1.48 -14.85 10.33
CA GLU A 142 -1.11 -14.47 11.70
C GLU A 142 -0.86 -12.96 11.90
N ASN A 143 -1.78 -12.11 11.42
CA ASN A 143 -1.66 -10.64 11.48
C ASN A 143 -0.46 -10.02 10.73
N LYS A 144 0.19 -10.80 9.86
CA LYS A 144 1.23 -10.33 8.96
C LYS A 144 0.74 -10.37 7.51
N THR A 145 1.28 -9.46 6.72
CA THR A 145 1.09 -9.41 5.28
C THR A 145 2.37 -9.85 4.61
N SER A 146 2.28 -10.74 3.63
CA SER A 146 3.41 -11.28 2.92
C SER A 146 3.23 -11.15 1.41
N ALA A 147 4.32 -11.04 0.68
CA ALA A 147 4.34 -10.94 -0.77
C ALA A 147 5.55 -11.70 -1.30
N ALA A 148 5.42 -12.31 -2.47
CA ALA A 148 6.55 -12.96 -3.12
C ALA A 148 6.48 -12.80 -4.64
N PHE A 149 7.64 -12.90 -5.28
CA PHE A 149 7.72 -13.07 -6.71
C PHE A 149 8.76 -14.12 -7.09
N ILE A 150 8.56 -14.75 -8.24
CA ILE A 150 9.52 -15.65 -8.88
C ILE A 150 9.78 -15.16 -10.30
N HIS A 151 11.04 -14.88 -10.61
CA HIS A 151 11.48 -14.63 -11.97
C HIS A 151 11.78 -15.97 -12.67
N LYS A 152 10.95 -16.34 -13.64
CA LYS A 152 11.02 -17.63 -14.32
C LYS A 152 12.37 -17.88 -14.99
N ASN A 153 12.88 -16.90 -15.74
CA ASN A 153 14.02 -17.10 -16.63
C ASN A 153 15.32 -17.41 -15.85
N SER A 154 15.47 -16.78 -14.68
CA SER A 154 16.62 -17.01 -13.77
C SER A 154 16.32 -17.97 -12.62
N ASN A 155 15.07 -18.39 -12.45
CA ASN A 155 14.58 -19.10 -11.26
C ASN A 155 14.86 -18.36 -9.93
N THR A 156 15.01 -17.03 -9.97
CA THR A 156 15.19 -16.20 -8.76
C THR A 156 13.85 -16.05 -8.04
N SER A 157 13.81 -16.40 -6.76
CA SER A 157 12.66 -16.19 -5.89
C SER A 157 13.00 -15.17 -4.80
N LYS A 158 12.11 -14.21 -4.56
CA LYS A 158 12.21 -13.29 -3.42
C LYS A 158 10.86 -13.21 -2.71
N SER A 159 10.90 -13.18 -1.39
CA SER A 159 9.73 -13.04 -0.54
C SER A 159 9.94 -11.94 0.50
N PHE A 160 8.85 -11.31 0.89
CA PHE A 160 8.81 -10.13 1.73
C PHE A 160 7.67 -10.26 2.72
N TYR A 161 7.83 -9.70 3.92
CA TYR A 161 6.76 -9.68 4.91
C TYR A 161 6.69 -8.36 5.67
N CYS A 162 5.50 -8.04 6.18
CA CYS A 162 5.20 -6.84 6.94
C CYS A 162 4.59 -7.25 8.27
N ASN A 163 5.05 -6.65 9.37
CA ASN A 163 4.50 -6.83 10.72
C ASN A 163 3.16 -6.09 10.93
N LYS A 164 2.35 -5.93 9.88
CA LYS A 164 1.05 -5.28 9.92
C LYS A 164 0.11 -6.06 9.01
N ARG A 165 -1.08 -6.39 9.53
CA ARG A 165 -2.16 -6.96 8.73
C ARG A 165 -2.74 -5.90 7.81
N THR A 166 -2.79 -6.21 6.52
CA THR A 166 -3.45 -5.39 5.49
C THR A 166 -4.63 -6.13 4.87
N ALA A 167 -5.28 -5.55 3.86
CA ALA A 167 -6.21 -6.29 3.01
C ALA A 167 -5.44 -7.25 2.08
N SER A 168 -6.07 -8.34 1.64
CA SER A 168 -5.45 -9.36 0.76
C SER A 168 -4.92 -8.73 -0.52
N MET A 169 -5.74 -7.89 -1.15
CA MET A 169 -5.36 -7.11 -2.34
C MET A 169 -4.10 -6.25 -2.12
N THR A 170 -3.85 -5.76 -0.90
CA THR A 170 -2.63 -4.99 -0.60
C THR A 170 -1.38 -5.87 -0.65
N ALA A 171 -1.49 -7.12 -0.19
CA ALA A 171 -0.40 -8.11 -0.27
C ALA A 171 -0.04 -8.42 -1.74
N GLU A 172 -1.08 -8.58 -2.55
CA GLU A 172 -0.99 -8.89 -3.98
C GLU A 172 -0.38 -7.74 -4.78
N LEU A 173 -0.85 -6.51 -4.54
CA LEU A 173 -0.25 -5.32 -5.14
C LEU A 173 1.21 -5.16 -4.69
N LEU A 174 1.54 -5.48 -3.44
CA LEU A 174 2.92 -5.42 -2.96
C LEU A 174 3.82 -6.42 -3.70
N ALA A 175 3.33 -7.62 -4.00
CA ALA A 175 4.05 -8.62 -4.80
C ALA A 175 4.34 -8.11 -6.22
N ILE A 176 3.35 -7.51 -6.86
CA ILE A 176 3.51 -6.85 -8.18
C ILE A 176 4.53 -5.72 -8.11
N LEU A 177 4.45 -4.85 -7.11
CA LEU A 177 5.40 -3.74 -6.93
C LEU A 177 6.83 -4.27 -6.81
N LYS A 178 7.07 -5.33 -6.02
CA LYS A 178 8.40 -5.93 -5.86
C LYS A 178 8.94 -6.60 -7.11
N ALA A 179 8.08 -7.24 -7.89
CA ALA A 179 8.48 -7.77 -9.20
C ALA A 179 8.90 -6.65 -10.17
N ILE A 180 8.23 -5.50 -10.13
CA ILE A 180 8.57 -4.32 -10.95
C ILE A 180 9.89 -3.70 -10.50
N GLU A 181 10.06 -3.44 -9.20
CA GLU A 181 11.32 -2.93 -8.65
C GLU A 181 12.51 -3.81 -9.06
N PHE A 182 12.38 -5.13 -8.88
CA PHE A 182 13.39 -6.08 -9.33
C PHE A 182 13.66 -5.98 -10.84
N SER A 183 12.61 -5.86 -11.65
CA SER A 183 12.77 -5.74 -13.11
C SER A 183 13.50 -4.47 -13.53
N ILE A 184 13.26 -3.36 -12.82
CA ILE A 184 13.96 -2.09 -13.02
C ILE A 184 15.43 -2.23 -12.63
N ASP A 185 15.72 -2.84 -11.47
CA ASP A 185 17.07 -3.06 -10.99
C ASP A 185 17.89 -3.95 -11.93
N GLN A 186 17.25 -4.95 -12.55
CA GLN A 186 17.87 -5.82 -13.54
C GLN A 186 17.89 -5.22 -14.96
N GLN A 187 17.39 -3.99 -15.13
CA GLN A 187 17.36 -3.27 -16.42
C GLN A 187 16.64 -4.04 -17.54
N PHE A 188 15.58 -4.79 -17.20
CA PHE A 188 14.79 -5.51 -18.19
C PHE A 188 14.11 -4.55 -19.18
N THR A 189 14.01 -4.95 -20.44
CA THR A 189 13.38 -4.12 -21.48
C THR A 189 11.92 -4.50 -21.74
N LYS A 190 11.54 -5.76 -21.51
CA LYS A 190 10.17 -6.27 -21.63
C LYS A 190 9.85 -7.18 -20.47
N ILE A 191 8.72 -6.94 -19.79
CA ILE A 191 8.30 -7.75 -18.65
C ILE A 191 6.86 -8.22 -18.77
N ALA A 192 6.60 -9.45 -18.34
CA ALA A 192 5.28 -10.04 -18.24
C ALA A 192 5.08 -10.54 -16.80
N ILE A 193 4.17 -9.90 -16.08
CA ILE A 193 3.80 -10.26 -14.70
C ILE A 193 2.54 -11.12 -14.73
N LEU A 194 2.61 -12.30 -14.12
CA LEU A 194 1.53 -13.27 -14.00
C LEU A 194 1.04 -13.27 -12.55
N THR A 195 -0.22 -12.91 -12.35
CA THR A 195 -0.88 -12.85 -11.03
C THR A 195 -2.25 -13.50 -11.11
N ASP A 196 -2.68 -14.19 -10.06
CA ASP A 196 -4.04 -14.71 -9.94
C ASP A 196 -4.99 -13.75 -9.21
N SER A 197 -4.50 -12.55 -8.83
CA SER A 197 -5.29 -11.54 -8.17
C SER A 197 -6.07 -10.67 -9.15
N LEU A 198 -7.29 -11.11 -9.48
CA LEU A 198 -8.22 -10.29 -10.27
C LEU A 198 -8.48 -8.92 -9.62
N SER A 199 -8.46 -8.87 -8.30
CA SER A 199 -8.69 -7.64 -7.53
C SER A 199 -7.60 -6.59 -7.77
N SER A 200 -6.32 -7.00 -7.78
CA SER A 200 -5.18 -6.13 -8.10
C SER A 200 -5.25 -5.61 -9.53
N ILE A 201 -5.63 -6.48 -10.47
CA ILE A 201 -5.82 -6.13 -11.87
C ILE A 201 -6.92 -5.08 -12.07
N ILE A 202 -8.05 -5.21 -11.38
CA ILE A 202 -9.14 -4.24 -11.44
C ILE A 202 -8.66 -2.89 -10.92
N VAL A 203 -7.96 -2.87 -9.78
CA VAL A 203 -7.42 -1.62 -9.20
C VAL A 203 -6.39 -0.97 -10.11
N LEU A 204 -5.51 -1.74 -10.75
CA LEU A 204 -4.50 -1.20 -11.66
C LEU A 204 -5.08 -0.67 -12.98
N LYS A 205 -6.27 -1.15 -13.37
CA LYS A 205 -7.02 -0.61 -14.53
C LYS A 205 -7.77 0.67 -14.20
N ASP A 206 -8.19 0.83 -12.96
CA ASP A 206 -8.92 2.01 -12.51
C ASP A 206 -7.96 3.21 -12.40
N SER A 207 -8.10 4.18 -13.31
CA SER A 207 -7.30 5.40 -13.34
C SER A 207 -7.57 6.33 -12.15
N GLU A 208 -8.71 6.19 -11.48
CA GLU A 208 -9.13 7.04 -10.35
C GLU A 208 -8.85 6.39 -8.99
N ASN A 209 -8.14 5.25 -8.97
CA ASN A 209 -7.89 4.52 -7.74
C ASN A 209 -6.98 5.32 -6.78
N ASN A 210 -7.36 5.34 -5.51
CA ASN A 210 -6.62 6.02 -4.43
C ASN A 210 -5.70 5.07 -3.65
N ASN A 211 -5.39 3.89 -4.20
CA ASN A 211 -4.51 2.94 -3.53
C ASN A 211 -3.06 3.35 -3.74
N PHE A 212 -2.37 3.73 -2.66
CA PHE A 212 -1.00 4.24 -2.76
C PHE A 212 -0.01 3.24 -3.37
N ILE A 213 -0.20 1.92 -3.18
CA ILE A 213 0.68 0.90 -3.79
C ILE A 213 0.42 0.83 -5.29
N ALA A 214 -0.85 0.86 -5.71
CA ALA A 214 -1.18 0.90 -7.13
C ALA A 214 -0.67 2.17 -7.82
N GLN A 215 -0.75 3.33 -7.14
CA GLN A 215 -0.15 4.57 -7.63
C GLN A 215 1.37 4.47 -7.75
N GLU A 216 2.04 3.84 -6.78
CA GLU A 216 3.49 3.58 -6.83
C GLU A 216 3.88 2.63 -7.96
N ILE A 217 3.09 1.59 -8.22
CA ILE A 217 3.26 0.68 -9.36
C ILE A 217 3.21 1.46 -10.68
N ILE A 218 2.14 2.24 -10.88
CA ILE A 218 1.94 3.04 -12.10
C ILE A 218 3.08 4.04 -12.25
N HIS A 219 3.46 4.71 -11.16
CA HIS A 219 4.57 5.67 -11.15
C HIS A 219 5.90 5.00 -11.54
N SER A 220 6.25 3.90 -10.87
CA SER A 220 7.49 3.15 -11.12
C SER A 220 7.59 2.69 -12.58
N ILE A 221 6.48 2.18 -13.13
CA ILE A 221 6.43 1.75 -14.52
C ILE A 221 6.58 2.93 -15.50
N ASN A 222 5.96 4.06 -15.20
CA ASN A 222 6.02 5.25 -16.05
C ASN A 222 7.41 5.89 -16.06
N MET A 223 8.12 5.83 -14.94
CA MET A 223 9.49 6.34 -14.79
C MET A 223 10.56 5.34 -15.26
N SER A 224 10.22 4.05 -15.41
CA SER A 224 11.15 3.02 -15.86
C SER A 224 11.49 3.12 -17.36
N SER A 225 12.70 2.67 -17.71
CA SER A 225 13.17 2.48 -19.10
C SER A 225 12.58 1.23 -19.78
N ILE A 226 11.79 0.44 -19.06
CA ILE A 226 11.13 -0.75 -19.60
C ILE A 226 10.25 -0.30 -20.79
N GLN A 227 10.33 -1.00 -21.92
CA GLN A 227 9.64 -0.63 -23.15
C GLN A 227 8.25 -1.28 -23.23
N ALA A 228 8.16 -2.57 -22.91
CA ALA A 228 6.90 -3.31 -22.89
C ALA A 228 6.59 -3.84 -21.49
N LYS A 229 5.39 -3.54 -20.98
CA LYS A 229 4.92 -3.99 -19.67
C LYS A 229 3.57 -4.66 -19.82
N GLU A 230 3.51 -5.94 -19.50
CA GLU A 230 2.27 -6.71 -19.52
C GLU A 230 1.96 -7.30 -18.15
N ILE A 231 0.71 -7.21 -17.72
CA ILE A 231 0.20 -7.90 -16.53
C ILE A 231 -0.94 -8.81 -16.98
N HIS A 232 -0.80 -10.10 -16.72
CA HIS A 232 -1.78 -11.11 -17.11
C HIS A 232 -2.41 -11.78 -15.90
N HIS A 233 -3.73 -11.90 -15.94
CA HIS A 233 -4.45 -12.71 -14.98
C HIS A 233 -4.26 -14.20 -15.30
N ILE A 234 -3.86 -14.98 -14.30
CA ILE A 234 -3.80 -16.45 -14.38
C ILE A 234 -4.79 -17.08 -13.39
N PRO A 235 -5.33 -18.27 -13.66
CA PRO A 235 -6.32 -18.87 -12.78
C PRO A 235 -5.66 -19.40 -11.49
N SER A 236 -6.13 -18.93 -10.34
CA SER A 236 -5.70 -19.46 -9.04
C SER A 236 -5.99 -20.96 -8.90
N HIS A 237 -5.12 -21.68 -8.17
CA HIS A 237 -5.18 -23.12 -7.86
C HIS A 237 -5.33 -24.03 -9.08
N SER A 238 -4.57 -23.76 -10.15
CA SER A 238 -4.67 -24.51 -11.41
C SER A 238 -3.49 -25.47 -11.62
N ASN A 239 -2.83 -25.94 -10.55
CA ASN A 239 -1.62 -26.79 -10.60
C ASN A 239 -0.52 -26.27 -11.54
N ILE A 240 -0.42 -24.95 -11.70
CA ILE A 240 0.67 -24.31 -12.42
C ILE A 240 1.86 -24.22 -11.46
N GLN A 241 2.88 -25.05 -11.71
CA GLN A 241 4.01 -25.26 -10.79
C GLN A 241 4.66 -23.94 -10.30
N LEU A 242 4.88 -22.96 -11.17
CA LEU A 242 5.49 -21.68 -10.78
C LEU A 242 4.53 -20.81 -9.95
N ASN A 243 3.22 -20.89 -10.19
CA ASN A 243 2.23 -20.19 -9.38
C ASN A 243 2.18 -20.79 -7.96
N GLU A 244 2.20 -22.11 -7.84
CA GLU A 244 2.23 -22.78 -6.54
C GLU A 244 3.52 -22.53 -5.78
N LYS A 245 4.66 -22.46 -6.49
CA LYS A 245 5.94 -22.10 -5.87
C LYS A 245 5.91 -20.68 -5.30
N VAL A 246 5.35 -19.70 -6.02
CA VAL A 246 5.28 -18.33 -5.49
C VAL A 246 4.27 -18.20 -4.35
N ASP A 247 3.15 -18.93 -4.40
CA ASP A 247 2.16 -18.98 -3.30
C ASP A 247 2.76 -19.56 -2.02
N ASN A 248 3.53 -20.65 -2.15
CA ASN A 248 4.29 -21.19 -1.02
C ASN A 248 5.35 -20.20 -0.51
N ALA A 249 6.06 -19.51 -1.42
CA ALA A 249 7.04 -18.49 -1.02
C ALA A 249 6.39 -17.32 -0.27
N ALA A 250 5.19 -16.88 -0.68
CA ALA A 250 4.42 -15.84 0.00
C ALA A 250 3.96 -16.29 1.39
N LYS A 251 3.46 -17.54 1.51
CA LYS A 251 3.06 -18.13 2.81
C LYS A 251 4.22 -18.26 3.80
N ASN A 252 5.41 -18.59 3.30
CA ASN A 252 6.61 -18.79 4.13
C ASN A 252 7.47 -17.53 4.30
N ALA A 253 7.09 -16.41 3.69
CA ALA A 253 7.87 -15.16 3.73
C ALA A 253 8.15 -14.63 5.15
N THR A 254 7.36 -15.02 6.15
CA THR A 254 7.59 -14.62 7.54
C THR A 254 8.77 -15.32 8.21
N GLN A 255 9.25 -16.44 7.63
CA GLN A 255 10.41 -17.19 8.09
C GLN A 255 11.65 -16.84 7.28
N ASP A 256 11.52 -16.82 5.95
CA ASP A 256 12.66 -16.74 5.02
C ASP A 256 12.74 -15.41 4.24
N GLY A 257 11.74 -14.54 4.38
CA GLY A 257 11.60 -13.32 3.59
C GLY A 257 12.22 -12.08 4.23
N GLU A 258 12.32 -11.03 3.44
CA GLU A 258 12.82 -9.72 3.89
C GLU A 258 11.73 -8.92 4.60
N LEU A 259 12.06 -8.32 5.75
CA LEU A 259 11.15 -7.42 6.46
C LEU A 259 10.94 -6.12 5.68
N LEU A 260 9.71 -5.91 5.22
CA LEU A 260 9.28 -4.71 4.53
C LEU A 260 8.53 -3.76 5.47
N ARG A 261 9.00 -2.51 5.51
CA ARG A 261 8.34 -1.43 6.25
C ARG A 261 7.36 -0.72 5.34
N LEU A 262 6.10 -1.16 5.35
CA LEU A 262 5.05 -0.50 4.56
C LEU A 262 4.89 0.96 5.00
N PRO A 263 4.83 1.89 4.05
CA PRO A 263 4.59 3.28 4.38
C PRO A 263 3.14 3.49 4.85
N TRP A 264 2.95 4.54 5.65
CA TRP A 264 1.64 4.95 6.13
C TRP A 264 0.88 5.68 5.03
N SER A 265 -0.32 5.22 4.72
CA SER A 265 -1.26 6.04 3.94
C SER A 265 -1.62 7.30 4.74
N ILE A 266 -2.05 8.37 4.05
CA ILE A 266 -2.50 9.60 4.71
C ILE A 266 -3.58 9.29 5.77
N LYS A 267 -4.52 8.40 5.42
CA LYS A 267 -5.63 7.98 6.29
C LYS A 267 -5.11 7.24 7.53
N ASP A 268 -4.22 6.27 7.35
CA ASP A 268 -3.68 5.47 8.44
C ASP A 268 -2.78 6.31 9.36
N ALA A 269 -1.91 7.16 8.80
CA ALA A 269 -1.08 8.09 9.57
C ALA A 269 -1.94 9.03 10.41
N THR A 270 -2.99 9.60 9.81
CA THR A 270 -3.91 10.51 10.51
C THR A 270 -4.64 9.80 11.66
N LYS A 271 -5.10 8.56 11.43
CA LYS A 271 -5.76 7.73 12.44
C LYS A 271 -4.82 7.38 13.59
N GLU A 272 -3.58 7.01 13.27
CA GLU A 272 -2.57 6.67 14.27
C GLU A 272 -2.21 7.87 15.15
N VAL A 273 -1.99 9.05 14.56
CA VAL A 273 -1.75 10.27 15.32
C VAL A 273 -2.96 10.62 16.19
N PHE A 274 -4.18 10.53 15.64
CA PHE A 274 -5.40 10.77 16.40
C PHE A 274 -5.52 9.85 17.62
N ASN A 275 -5.24 8.55 17.46
CA ASN A 275 -5.29 7.59 18.55
C ASN A 275 -4.27 7.94 19.65
N LYS A 276 -3.05 8.33 19.28
CA LYS A 276 -2.03 8.77 20.25
C LYS A 276 -2.48 10.01 21.02
N ILE A 277 -2.99 11.03 20.33
CA ILE A 277 -3.53 12.25 20.94
C ILE A 277 -4.68 11.93 21.89
N LYS A 278 -5.60 11.05 21.46
CA LYS A 278 -6.75 10.64 22.26
C LYS A 278 -6.30 9.94 23.55
N ASN A 279 -5.35 9.02 23.46
CA ASN A 279 -4.83 8.30 24.61
C ASN A 279 -4.14 9.23 25.61
N GLU A 280 -3.35 10.21 25.13
CA GLU A 280 -2.73 11.21 25.99
C GLU A 280 -3.76 12.08 26.71
N TRP A 281 -4.80 12.52 25.98
CA TRP A 281 -5.91 13.25 26.58
C TRP A 281 -6.64 12.43 27.65
N GLU A 282 -6.92 11.16 27.37
CA GLU A 282 -7.55 10.26 28.35
C GLU A 282 -6.71 10.08 29.61
N GLN A 283 -5.38 10.02 29.48
CA GLN A 283 -4.45 9.96 30.61
C GLN A 283 -4.43 11.28 31.40
N GLU A 284 -4.34 12.43 30.72
CA GLU A 284 -4.37 13.74 31.38
C GLU A 284 -5.69 13.95 32.12
N TYR A 285 -6.82 13.57 31.51
CA TYR A 285 -8.14 13.67 32.13
C TYR A 285 -8.24 12.81 33.39
N LYS A 286 -7.73 11.57 33.37
CA LYS A 286 -7.72 10.68 34.55
C LYS A 286 -6.82 11.18 35.67
N SER A 287 -5.85 12.04 35.37
CA SER A 287 -4.91 12.61 36.35
C SER A 287 -5.41 13.91 37.03
N LYS A 288 -6.57 14.42 36.62
CA LYS A 288 -7.19 15.65 37.11
C LYS A 288 -8.41 15.34 37.96
#